data_AF-A0A8J8IZB6-F1
#
_entry.id   AF-A0A8J8IZB6-F1
#
_cell.length_a   1.000
_cell.length_b   1.000
_cell.length_c   1.000
_cell.angle_alpha   90.00
_cell.angle_beta   90.00
_cell.angle_gamma   90.00
#
_symmetry.space_group_name_H-M   'P 1'
#
loop_
_entity.id
_entity.type
_entity.pdbx_description
1 polymer ?
#
loop_
_entity_poly.entity_id
_entity_poly.type
_entity_poly.pdbx_seq_one_letter_code
_entity_poly.pdbx_strand_id
1 'polypeptide(L)' 'MEAKVCKFCAGDKLEDIITSLEERGYNTSVEGCIGLCAKYECSNINVIASGKEISVKTFEEFIKALEG' A
#
# COMPACT_ATOMS: atom_id res chain seq x y z
N MET A 1 3.73 7.02 12.00
CA MET A 1 2.62 6.07 11.74
C MET A 1 3.23 4.81 11.11
N GLU A 2 2.60 3.63 11.17
CA GLU A 2 3.16 2.42 10.53
C GLU A 2 2.42 2.09 9.24
N ALA A 3 3.14 1.67 8.20
CA ALA A 3 2.54 1.19 6.95
C ALA A 3 3.19 -0.14 6.52
N LYS A 4 2.36 -1.09 6.08
CA LYS A 4 2.82 -2.38 5.51
C LYS A 4 2.42 -2.44 4.06
N VAL A 5 3.39 -2.68 3.17
CA VAL A 5 3.18 -2.77 1.72
C VAL A 5 3.42 -4.20 1.27
N CYS A 6 2.52 -4.71 0.43
CA CYS A 6 2.68 -6.03 -0.18
C CYS A 6 3.64 -5.94 -1.38
N LYS A 7 4.82 -6.56 -1.30
CA LYS A 7 5.81 -6.57 -2.39
C LYS A 7 5.23 -7.11 -3.69
N PHE A 8 4.39 -8.15 -3.61
CA PHE A 8 3.82 -8.79 -4.81
C PHE A 8 2.71 -7.94 -5.45
N CYS A 9 1.84 -7.35 -4.63
CA CYS A 9 0.68 -6.62 -5.13
C CYS A 9 1.06 -5.15 -5.52
N ALA A 10 2.21 -4.63 -5.07
CA ALA A 10 2.75 -3.33 -5.47
C ALA A 10 3.43 -3.31 -6.86
N GLY A 11 3.97 -4.45 -7.32
CA GLY A 11 4.61 -4.59 -8.63
C GLY A 11 5.71 -3.54 -8.88
N ASP A 12 5.73 -2.97 -10.09
CA ASP A 12 6.71 -1.96 -10.51
C ASP A 12 6.56 -0.62 -9.78
N LYS A 13 5.46 -0.39 -9.05
CA LYS A 13 5.16 0.86 -8.33
C LYS A 13 5.62 0.83 -6.87
N LEU A 14 6.32 -0.21 -6.45
CA LEU A 14 6.71 -0.41 -5.06
C LEU A 14 7.50 0.78 -4.49
N GLU A 15 8.48 1.29 -5.24
CA GLU A 15 9.30 2.43 -4.78
C GLU A 15 8.48 3.72 -4.66
N ASP A 16 7.59 4.00 -5.62
CA ASP A 16 6.70 5.16 -5.58
C ASP A 16 5.75 5.12 -4.38
N ILE A 17 5.23 3.92 -4.07
CA ILE A 17 4.35 3.68 -2.92
C ILE A 17 5.09 3.92 -1.61
N ILE A 18 6.30 3.37 -1.47
CA ILE A 18 7.14 3.55 -0.27
C ILE A 18 7.46 5.03 -0.08
N THR A 19 7.94 5.69 -1.13
CA THR A 19 8.28 7.12 -1.10
C THR A 19 7.08 7.94 -0.66
N SER A 20 5.90 7.70 -1.24
CA SER A 20 4.68 8.44 -0.90
C SER A 20 4.24 8.24 0.56
N LEU A 21 4.47 7.06 1.13
CA LEU A 21 4.18 6.75 2.53
C LEU A 21 5.20 7.43 3.45
N GLU A 22 6.48 7.34 3.14
CA GLU A 22 7.55 7.95 3.94
C GLU A 22 7.48 9.48 3.95
N GLU A 23 7.20 10.12 2.80
CA GLU A 23 6.97 11.56 2.70
C GLU A 23 5.80 12.04 3.58
N ARG A 24 4.84 11.16 3.87
CA ARG A 24 3.70 11.41 4.76
C ARG A 24 3.95 11.00 6.22
N GLY A 25 5.18 10.62 6.57
CA GLY A 25 5.58 10.25 7.94
C GLY A 25 5.15 8.85 8.37
N TYR A 26 4.87 7.96 7.41
CA TYR A 26 4.72 6.53 7.68
C TYR A 26 6.08 5.85 7.74
N ASN A 27 6.25 4.98 8.72
CA ASN A 27 7.34 4.03 8.82
C ASN A 27 6.92 2.79 8.02
N THR A 28 7.52 2.61 6.85
CA THR A 28 7.06 1.65 5.84
C THR A 28 7.82 0.33 5.97
N SER A 29 7.10 -0.78 6.12
CA SER A 29 7.65 -2.15 6.02
C SER A 29 7.17 -2.81 4.75
N VAL A 30 8.10 -3.35 3.97
CA VAL A 30 7.82 -4.12 2.76
C VAL A 30 7.75 -5.59 3.14
N GLU A 31 6.54 -6.14 3.14
CA GLU A 31 6.28 -7.54 3.43
C GLU A 31 6.04 -8.32 2.14
N GLY A 32 6.30 -9.63 2.14
CA GLY A 32 5.99 -10.49 0.99
C GLY A 32 4.50 -10.43 0.65
N CYS A 33 3.67 -11.02 1.50
CA CYS A 33 2.21 -10.97 1.39
C CYS A 33 1.59 -10.55 2.72
N ILE A 34 0.67 -9.60 2.69
CA ILE A 34 -0.05 -9.09 3.88
C ILE A 34 -1.49 -9.60 3.98
N GLY A 35 -1.85 -10.63 3.21
CA GLY A 35 -3.18 -11.29 3.26
C GLY A 35 -4.32 -10.54 2.58
N LEU A 36 -4.14 -9.26 2.21
CA LEU A 36 -5.17 -8.48 1.51
C LEU A 36 -5.56 -9.09 0.16
N CYS A 37 -4.63 -9.75 -0.53
CA CYS A 37 -4.89 -10.34 -1.85
C CYS A 37 -5.81 -11.61 -1.76
N ALA A 38 -6.22 -12.05 -0.55
CA ALA A 38 -7.30 -13.04 -0.35
C ALA A 38 -8.71 -12.43 -0.27
N LYS A 39 -8.79 -11.13 0.07
CA LYS A 39 -10.03 -10.35 0.16
C LYS A 39 -10.23 -9.45 -1.06
N TYR A 40 -9.14 -9.10 -1.74
CA TYR A 40 -9.08 -8.20 -2.87
C TYR A 40 -8.28 -8.81 -4.03
N GLU A 41 -8.51 -8.36 -5.27
CA GLU A 41 -7.82 -8.88 -6.46
C GLU A 41 -6.29 -8.67 -6.38
N CYS A 42 -5.52 -9.64 -6.89
CA CYS A 42 -4.05 -9.69 -6.83
C CYS A 42 -3.33 -8.57 -7.61
N SER A 43 -4.06 -7.75 -8.37
CA SER A 43 -3.53 -6.63 -9.17
C SER A 43 -3.74 -5.26 -8.54
N ASN A 44 -4.25 -5.21 -7.31
CA ASN A 44 -4.43 -3.97 -6.57
C ASN A 44 -3.17 -3.60 -5.78
N ILE A 45 -2.94 -2.30 -5.63
CA ILE A 45 -2.04 -1.75 -4.63
C ILE A 45 -2.64 -2.04 -3.26
N ASN A 46 -2.01 -2.96 -2.52
CA ASN A 46 -2.45 -3.42 -1.22
C ASN A 46 -1.49 -2.91 -0.14
N VAL A 47 -2.02 -2.06 0.73
CA VAL A 47 -1.27 -1.40 1.82
C VAL A 47 -2.13 -1.42 3.09
N ILE A 48 -1.50 -1.67 4.24
CA ILE A 48 -2.11 -1.47 5.55
C ILE A 48 -1.41 -0.28 6.20
N ALA A 49 -2.08 0.86 6.28
CA ALA A 49 -1.52 2.10 6.85
C ALA A 49 -2.28 2.45 8.13
N SER A 50 -1.57 2.56 9.26
CA SER A 50 -2.15 2.85 10.59
C SER A 50 -3.35 1.95 10.97
N GLY A 51 -3.33 0.69 10.55
CA GLY A 51 -4.43 -0.26 10.79
C GLY A 51 -5.61 -0.16 9.81
N LYS A 52 -5.58 0.76 8.84
CA LYS A 52 -6.56 0.87 7.75
C LYS A 52 -6.08 0.05 6.54
N GLU A 53 -6.96 -0.79 6.00
CA GLU A 53 -6.73 -1.52 4.76
C GLU A 53 -6.98 -0.60 3.56
N ILE A 54 -6.00 -0.48 2.67
CA ILE A 54 -6.09 0.24 1.41
C ILE A 54 -5.84 -0.78 0.29
N SER A 55 -6.84 -0.95 -0.57
CA SER A 55 -6.78 -1.82 -1.74
C SER A 55 -7.38 -1.07 -2.93
N VAL A 56 -6.53 -0.62 -3.85
CA VAL A 56 -6.94 0.23 -4.99
C VAL A 56 -6.23 -0.20 -6.27
N LYS A 57 -6.82 0.07 -7.44
CA LYS A 57 -6.25 -0.37 -8.74
C LYS A 57 -5.19 0.59 -9.27
N THR A 58 -5.32 1.88 -8.94
CA THR A 58 -4.46 2.92 -9.47
C THR A 58 -3.69 3.64 -8.38
N PHE A 59 -2.56 4.23 -8.76
CA PHE A 59 -1.75 5.02 -7.84
C PHE A 59 -2.47 6.32 -7.44
N GLU A 60 -3.28 6.91 -8.32
CA GLU A 60 -4.08 8.09 -7.99
C GLU A 60 -5.11 7.79 -6.89
N GLU A 61 -5.81 6.66 -6.99
CA GLU A 61 -6.71 6.19 -5.93
C GLU A 61 -5.97 5.92 -4.63
N PHE A 62 -4.72 5.45 -4.70
CA PHE A 62 -3.87 5.21 -3.53
C PHE A 62 -3.56 6.52 -2.80
N ILE A 63 -3.14 7.54 -3.53
CA ILE A 63 -2.89 8.87 -2.96
C ILE A 63 -4.16 9.44 -2.32
N LYS A 64 -5.31 9.36 -3.02
CA LYS A 64 -6.61 9.79 -2.47
C LYS A 64 -6.99 9.02 -1.19
N ALA A 65 -6.74 7.71 -1.16
CA ALA A 65 -7.04 6.87 0.01
C ALA A 65 -6.17 7.19 1.24
N LEU A 66 -4.97 7.73 1.02
CA LEU A 66 -4.07 8.23 2.06
C LEU A 66 -4.46 9.61 2.59
N GLU A 67 -5.14 10.43 1.80
CA GLU A 67 -5.60 11.77 2.19
C GLU A 67 -6.84 11.72 3.10
N GLY A 68 -7.68 10.67 2.97
CA GLY A 68 -8.83 10.43 3.84
C GLY A 68 -10.13 11.00 3.28
#